data_AF-A0A9E0IST3-F1
#
_entry.id   AF-A0A9E0IST3-F1
#
_cell.length_a   1.000
_cell.length_b   1.000
_cell.length_c   1.000
_cell.angle_alpha   90.00
_cell.angle_beta   90.00
_cell.angle_gamma   90.00
#
_symmetry.space_group_name_H-M   'P 1'
#
loop_
_entity.id
_entity.type
_entity.pdbx_description
1 polymer ?
#
loop_
_entity_poly.entity_id
_entity_poly.type
_entity_poly.pdbx_seq_one_letter_code
_entity_poly.pdbx_strand_id
1 'polypeptide(L)'
;MIRVVRSSSLLVLGVLLASLAAGCFDSLVGGRCGAGWAEADGVCVQVGPDGPGSGPDADPDGDAGPDAGPPADGPDAGPLADAGADADAGPVCVEPEVSCPGGCADLQVDPFNCGSCGRVCATGLCAAGVCVGEVPGHVVMIGHDYVASHAASVMVLGNAVNLGVGAPIRVGIYRGTASPAAISGGEQALARARSGSPRAWDVRQLDATLSTLATTDVVVILAQGPDAAASITRGAAWAGPLAGFMGRGGVVVAFEGAAGSSHDLLDAAGLVASTGTVTITGATVTVVGAADAVMTAVPSPYAAVSTSVGFLGVGAGVVADDGAGHPVVVHITSN
;
A
#
# COMPACT_ATOMS: atom_id res chain seq x y z
N MET A 1 26.43 35.98 56.94
CA MET A 1 25.09 36.52 56.61
C MET A 1 25.30 37.80 55.82
N ILE A 2 25.59 37.69 54.52
CA ILE A 2 24.68 37.90 53.36
C ILE A 2 24.21 39.36 53.16
N ARG A 3 24.94 39.99 52.22
CA ARG A 3 24.65 41.01 51.20
C ARG A 3 23.64 42.16 51.43
N VAL A 4 24.20 43.36 51.25
CA VAL A 4 23.60 44.62 50.79
C VAL A 4 23.29 44.54 49.28
N VAL A 5 22.13 45.08 48.86
CA VAL A 5 21.90 46.15 47.83
C VAL A 5 20.46 46.06 47.29
N ARG A 6 19.81 47.23 47.25
CA ARG A 6 18.43 47.58 46.87
C ARG A 6 18.19 47.68 45.35
N SER A 7 16.90 47.84 45.01
CA SER A 7 16.31 48.69 43.94
C SER A 7 15.66 47.90 42.79
N SER A 8 14.34 47.67 42.81
CA SER A 8 13.23 48.58 42.47
C SER A 8 13.23 49.03 41.00
N SER A 9 12.28 48.52 40.22
CA SER A 9 11.56 49.26 39.17
C SER A 9 10.37 48.45 38.65
N LEU A 10 9.17 48.89 39.04
CA LEU A 10 7.89 48.59 38.40
C LEU A 10 7.84 49.34 37.06
N LEU A 11 7.41 48.68 35.99
CA LEU A 11 6.88 49.33 34.80
C LEU A 11 5.64 48.57 34.33
N VAL A 12 4.52 49.28 34.45
CA VAL A 12 3.20 48.98 33.92
C VAL A 12 3.21 49.19 32.41
N LEU A 13 2.28 48.51 31.71
CA LEU A 13 1.51 48.95 30.53
C LEU A 13 1.67 48.08 29.27
N GLY A 14 0.54 47.63 28.73
CA GLY A 14 0.38 47.42 27.28
C GLY A 14 -0.20 46.09 26.83
N VAL A 15 -1.49 45.85 27.07
CA VAL A 15 -2.29 45.00 26.17
C VAL A 15 -2.44 45.78 24.86
N LEU A 16 -1.91 45.23 23.76
CA LEU A 16 -2.23 45.67 22.40
C LEU A 16 -2.44 44.43 21.53
N LEU A 17 -3.70 44.22 21.16
CA LEU A 17 -4.06 43.45 19.98
C LEU A 17 -3.39 44.11 18.76
N ALA A 18 -2.60 43.34 18.03
CA ALA A 18 -2.24 43.64 16.65
C ALA A 18 -2.45 42.36 15.81
N SER A 19 -3.68 42.17 15.38
CA SER A 19 -4.01 41.42 14.17
C SER A 19 -3.53 42.24 12.98
N LEU A 20 -2.57 41.75 12.20
CA LEU A 20 -2.44 42.00 10.76
C LEU A 20 -1.36 41.11 10.12
N ALA A 21 -1.72 40.67 8.92
CA ALA A 21 -1.09 39.69 8.05
C ALA A 21 0.32 40.03 7.54
N ALA A 22 1.12 38.98 7.34
CA ALA A 22 1.96 38.70 6.16
C ALA A 22 2.61 37.34 6.44
N GLY A 23 2.25 36.22 5.81
CA GLY A 23 2.01 36.09 4.37
C GLY A 23 3.33 36.12 3.60
N CYS A 24 4.33 35.35 4.04
CA CYS A 24 5.48 34.90 3.23
C CYS A 24 6.29 33.84 4.00
N PHE A 25 6.21 32.58 3.56
CA PHE A 25 7.34 31.64 3.64
C PHE A 25 7.57 31.12 2.22
N ASP A 26 8.84 30.99 1.89
CA ASP A 26 9.45 31.05 0.57
C ASP A 26 8.81 30.26 -0.57
N SER A 27 8.82 30.95 -1.71
CA SER A 27 8.71 30.42 -3.06
C SER A 27 9.76 29.37 -3.34
N LEU A 28 9.31 28.16 -3.69
CA LEU A 28 9.77 27.38 -4.84
C LEU A 28 8.68 26.34 -5.15
N VAL A 29 7.75 26.75 -6.02
CA VAL A 29 6.67 25.98 -6.66
C VAL A 29 5.42 25.67 -5.79
N GLY A 30 4.37 26.48 -5.96
CA GLY A 30 2.96 26.08 -5.77
C GLY A 30 2.36 26.16 -4.36
N GLY A 31 2.39 27.33 -3.70
CA GLY A 31 1.64 27.56 -2.45
C GLY A 31 0.16 27.85 -2.71
N ARG A 32 -0.74 27.15 -2.02
CA ARG A 32 -2.20 27.41 -2.08
C ARG A 32 -2.56 28.67 -1.29
N CYS A 33 -3.50 29.47 -1.80
CA CYS A 33 -4.08 30.60 -1.05
C CYS A 33 -4.73 30.13 0.26
N GLY A 34 -4.63 30.96 1.31
CA GLY A 34 -5.27 30.68 2.60
C GLY A 34 -6.80 30.64 2.52
N ALA A 35 -7.46 30.06 3.53
CA ALA A 35 -8.92 29.97 3.56
C ALA A 35 -9.58 31.36 3.40
N GLY A 36 -10.53 31.48 2.47
CA GLY A 36 -11.19 32.74 2.10
C GLY A 36 -10.56 33.52 0.94
N TRP A 37 -9.53 32.95 0.28
CA TRP A 37 -8.82 33.56 -0.83
C TRP A 37 -8.70 32.59 -2.02
N ALA A 38 -8.85 33.10 -3.25
CA ALA A 38 -8.69 32.34 -4.49
C ALA A 38 -7.52 32.91 -5.32
N GLU A 39 -6.83 32.06 -6.07
CA GLU A 39 -5.74 32.48 -6.96
C GLU A 39 -6.30 33.07 -8.25
N ALA A 40 -5.89 34.28 -8.60
CA ALA A 40 -6.14 34.91 -9.90
C ALA A 40 -4.84 35.57 -10.39
N ASP A 41 -4.36 35.18 -11.56
CA ASP A 41 -3.14 35.72 -12.19
C ASP A 41 -1.89 35.71 -11.29
N GLY A 42 -1.73 34.67 -10.47
CA GLY A 42 -0.60 34.52 -9.55
C GLY A 42 -0.68 35.36 -8.27
N VAL A 43 -1.83 35.98 -7.99
CA VAL A 43 -2.10 36.73 -6.75
C VAL A 43 -3.33 36.15 -6.05
N CYS A 44 -3.29 36.02 -4.73
CA CYS A 44 -4.47 35.64 -3.95
C CYS A 44 -5.42 36.84 -3.79
N VAL A 45 -6.65 36.71 -4.27
CA VAL A 45 -7.73 37.70 -4.13
C VAL A 45 -8.83 37.19 -3.20
N GLN A 46 -9.45 38.09 -2.42
CA GLN A 46 -10.43 37.71 -1.41
C GLN A 46 -11.75 37.32 -2.08
N VAL A 47 -12.26 36.13 -1.77
CA VAL A 47 -13.59 35.70 -2.24
C VAL A 47 -14.63 36.24 -1.27
N GLY A 48 -15.61 37.00 -1.77
CA GLY A 48 -16.74 37.44 -0.96
C GLY A 48 -17.55 36.24 -0.43
N PRO A 49 -18.40 36.43 0.60
CA PRO A 49 -19.24 35.37 1.15
C PRO A 49 -20.25 34.77 0.16
N ASP A 50 -20.44 35.40 -1.00
CA ASP A 50 -21.30 34.93 -2.08
C ASP A 50 -20.41 34.39 -3.22
N GLY A 51 -20.27 33.06 -3.27
CA GLY A 51 -19.59 32.36 -4.37
C GLY A 51 -20.29 32.51 -5.73
N PRO A 52 -19.72 31.98 -6.83
CA PRO A 52 -20.37 32.06 -8.14
C PRO A 52 -21.68 31.26 -8.11
N GLY A 53 -22.78 31.97 -8.35
CA GLY A 53 -24.14 31.49 -8.16
C GLY A 53 -24.60 30.43 -9.16
N SER A 54 -25.27 29.42 -8.61
CA SER A 54 -26.24 28.58 -9.32
C SER A 54 -27.64 29.14 -9.05
N GLY A 55 -28.31 29.61 -10.09
CA GLY A 55 -29.72 30.00 -10.05
C GLY A 55 -30.67 28.80 -10.02
N PRO A 56 -31.96 29.00 -9.66
CA PRO A 56 -32.92 27.94 -9.39
C PRO A 56 -33.84 27.70 -10.59
N ASP A 57 -34.21 26.44 -10.85
CA ASP A 57 -35.48 26.12 -11.51
C ASP A 57 -36.15 24.96 -10.79
N ALA A 58 -37.42 25.21 -10.48
CA ALA A 58 -38.35 24.34 -9.80
C ALA A 58 -39.08 23.43 -10.79
N ASP A 59 -39.50 22.25 -10.33
CA ASP A 59 -40.84 21.73 -10.63
C ASP A 59 -41.18 20.58 -9.66
N PRO A 60 -42.08 20.81 -8.69
CA PRO A 60 -42.81 19.77 -8.01
C PRO A 60 -44.26 19.75 -8.51
N ASP A 61 -44.70 18.59 -9.02
CA ASP A 61 -46.07 18.04 -9.03
C ASP A 61 -46.39 17.34 -10.35
N GLY A 62 -46.94 16.12 -10.25
CA GLY A 62 -47.36 15.35 -11.42
C GLY A 62 -47.79 13.91 -11.13
N ASP A 63 -48.70 13.75 -10.17
CA ASP A 63 -49.77 12.75 -10.12
C ASP A 63 -49.46 11.23 -10.12
N ALA A 64 -49.69 10.65 -8.94
CA ALA A 64 -50.02 9.25 -8.75
C ALA A 64 -51.51 8.99 -9.06
N GLY A 65 -51.80 7.86 -9.72
CA GLY A 65 -53.14 7.29 -9.84
C GLY A 65 -53.11 5.75 -9.82
N PRO A 66 -54.17 5.07 -9.37
CA PRO A 66 -54.05 3.84 -8.58
C PRO A 66 -54.58 2.55 -9.25
N ASP A 67 -54.32 1.43 -8.56
CA ASP A 67 -55.07 0.16 -8.52
C ASP A 67 -55.28 -0.68 -9.78
N ALA A 68 -54.74 -1.91 -9.77
CA ALA A 68 -55.52 -3.14 -9.97
C ALA A 68 -54.69 -4.39 -9.62
N GLY A 69 -55.17 -5.15 -8.63
CA GLY A 69 -54.73 -6.51 -8.32
C GLY A 69 -55.23 -7.57 -9.32
N PRO A 70 -54.96 -8.87 -9.04
CA PRO A 70 -54.69 -9.91 -10.04
C PRO A 70 -55.91 -10.79 -10.40
N PRO A 71 -55.72 -11.81 -11.26
CA PRO A 71 -56.21 -13.14 -10.86
C PRO A 71 -55.31 -14.35 -11.22
N ALA A 72 -55.11 -15.20 -10.20
CA ALA A 72 -55.32 -16.66 -10.10
C ALA A 72 -55.12 -17.66 -11.27
N ASP A 73 -54.37 -18.72 -10.91
CA ASP A 73 -54.60 -20.18 -11.06
C ASP A 73 -54.62 -20.92 -12.41
N GLY A 74 -53.77 -21.96 -12.51
CA GLY A 74 -53.90 -23.13 -13.38
C GLY A 74 -52.79 -24.19 -13.14
N PRO A 75 -53.04 -25.51 -13.29
CA PRO A 75 -52.61 -26.51 -12.30
C PRO A 75 -51.60 -27.60 -12.77
N ASP A 76 -51.07 -28.30 -11.75
CA ASP A 76 -50.63 -29.70 -11.63
C ASP A 76 -49.50 -30.32 -12.49
N ALA A 77 -48.39 -30.55 -11.79
CA ALA A 77 -47.63 -31.80 -11.60
C ALA A 77 -47.53 -32.85 -12.73
N GLY A 78 -46.27 -33.14 -13.11
CA GLY A 78 -45.81 -34.45 -13.57
C GLY A 78 -44.42 -34.73 -12.96
N PRO A 79 -44.14 -35.93 -12.41
CA PRO A 79 -42.92 -36.20 -11.66
C PRO A 79 -41.80 -36.62 -12.62
N LEU A 80 -40.69 -35.87 -12.65
CA LEU A 80 -39.45 -36.36 -13.23
C LEU A 80 -38.63 -37.04 -12.13
N ALA A 81 -38.75 -38.36 -12.18
CA ALA A 81 -37.92 -39.41 -11.61
C ALA A 81 -36.65 -38.98 -10.87
N ASP A 82 -36.55 -39.46 -9.63
CA ASP A 82 -35.31 -39.71 -8.92
C ASP A 82 -34.36 -40.57 -9.76
N ALA A 83 -33.29 -39.96 -10.26
CA ALA A 83 -32.04 -40.66 -10.48
C ALA A 83 -31.12 -40.26 -9.33
N GLY A 84 -31.05 -41.11 -8.31
CA GLY A 84 -30.02 -41.02 -7.29
C GLY A 84 -28.65 -41.13 -7.95
N ALA A 85 -27.89 -40.04 -7.88
CA ALA A 85 -26.45 -40.04 -8.06
C ALA A 85 -25.88 -39.21 -6.91
N ASP A 86 -24.94 -39.82 -6.20
CA ASP A 86 -24.26 -39.28 -5.03
C ASP A 86 -23.80 -37.84 -5.25
N ALA A 87 -24.34 -36.92 -4.43
CA ALA A 87 -24.11 -35.48 -4.53
C ALA A 87 -22.74 -35.03 -3.96
N ASP A 88 -21.69 -35.80 -4.21
CA ASP A 88 -20.32 -35.45 -3.81
C ASP A 88 -19.24 -35.86 -4.82
N ALA A 89 -19.64 -36.34 -6.00
CA ALA A 89 -18.72 -36.50 -7.12
C ALA A 89 -18.70 -35.20 -7.93
N GLY A 90 -17.64 -34.39 -7.75
CA GLY A 90 -17.36 -33.27 -8.64
C GLY A 90 -17.35 -33.69 -10.12
N PRO A 91 -17.44 -32.75 -11.09
CA PRO A 91 -17.52 -33.11 -12.49
C PRO A 91 -16.36 -34.02 -12.89
N VAL A 92 -16.68 -35.16 -13.48
CA VAL A 92 -15.69 -36.12 -14.01
C VAL A 92 -15.11 -35.49 -15.27
N CYS A 93 -13.85 -35.05 -15.17
CA CYS A 93 -13.14 -34.41 -16.27
C CYS A 93 -12.35 -35.44 -17.08
N VAL A 94 -12.28 -35.22 -18.39
CA VAL A 94 -11.48 -36.04 -19.28
C VAL A 94 -10.09 -35.42 -19.34
N GLU A 95 -9.06 -36.22 -19.14
CA GLU A 95 -7.67 -35.76 -19.22
C GLU A 95 -7.41 -35.06 -20.57
N PRO A 96 -6.78 -33.86 -20.60
CA PRO A 96 -6.00 -33.22 -19.53
C PRO A 96 -6.78 -32.28 -18.58
N GLU A 97 -8.11 -32.20 -18.67
CA GLU A 97 -8.90 -31.26 -17.86
C GLU A 97 -8.97 -31.67 -16.38
N VAL A 98 -9.00 -30.66 -15.50
CA VAL A 98 -9.09 -30.82 -14.05
C VAL A 98 -10.45 -30.31 -13.55
N SER A 99 -10.99 -30.98 -12.53
CA SER A 99 -12.24 -30.59 -11.88
C SER A 99 -12.04 -29.31 -11.06
N CYS A 100 -12.60 -28.20 -11.53
CA CYS A 100 -12.60 -26.90 -10.87
C CYS A 100 -14.01 -26.54 -10.36
N PRO A 101 -14.15 -25.58 -9.42
CA PRO A 101 -15.45 -25.17 -8.87
C PRO A 101 -16.50 -24.70 -9.89
N GLY A 102 -16.10 -24.41 -11.13
CA GLY A 102 -16.98 -24.01 -12.24
C GLY A 102 -17.13 -25.04 -13.36
N GLY A 103 -16.57 -26.24 -13.22
CA GLY A 103 -16.55 -27.26 -14.28
C GLY A 103 -15.14 -27.80 -14.56
N CYS A 104 -15.01 -28.54 -15.65
CA CYS A 104 -13.72 -29.03 -16.13
C CYS A 104 -12.96 -27.90 -16.82
N ALA A 105 -11.69 -27.74 -16.47
CA ALA A 105 -10.81 -26.74 -17.05
C ALA A 105 -9.47 -27.35 -17.44
N ASP A 106 -9.00 -27.05 -18.64
CA ASP A 106 -7.63 -27.33 -19.03
C ASP A 106 -6.71 -26.25 -18.43
N LEU A 107 -6.04 -26.59 -17.34
CA LEU A 107 -5.14 -25.67 -16.64
C LEU A 107 -3.97 -25.21 -17.51
N GLN A 108 -3.71 -25.82 -18.68
CA GLN A 108 -2.62 -25.43 -19.57
C GLN A 108 -2.96 -24.24 -20.47
N VAL A 109 -4.26 -24.01 -20.73
CA VAL A 109 -4.71 -23.04 -21.73
C VAL A 109 -5.93 -22.22 -21.31
N ASP A 110 -6.63 -22.59 -20.24
CA ASP A 110 -7.79 -21.84 -19.75
C ASP A 110 -7.34 -20.56 -19.02
N PRO A 111 -7.63 -19.37 -19.56
CA PRO A 111 -7.25 -18.10 -18.93
C PRO A 111 -7.99 -17.82 -17.62
N PHE A 112 -9.04 -18.57 -17.27
CA PHE A 112 -9.74 -18.44 -15.99
C PHE A 112 -9.27 -19.45 -14.92
N ASN A 113 -8.45 -20.43 -15.30
CA ASN A 113 -7.97 -21.51 -14.44
C ASN A 113 -6.49 -21.86 -14.72
N CYS A 114 -5.67 -20.88 -15.09
CA CYS A 114 -4.34 -21.14 -15.64
C CYS A 114 -3.36 -21.66 -14.57
N GLY A 115 -2.85 -22.88 -14.74
CA GLY A 115 -1.96 -23.57 -13.79
C GLY A 115 -2.65 -24.08 -12.51
N SER A 116 -3.79 -23.49 -12.14
CA SER A 116 -4.61 -23.90 -10.99
C SER A 116 -6.03 -23.35 -11.11
N CYS A 117 -7.03 -24.06 -10.59
CA CYS A 117 -8.42 -23.62 -10.58
C CYS A 117 -8.58 -22.21 -9.95
N GLY A 118 -9.30 -21.33 -10.65
CA GLY A 118 -9.56 -19.95 -10.22
C GLY A 118 -8.42 -18.95 -10.45
N ARG A 119 -7.29 -19.36 -11.05
CA ARG A 119 -6.21 -18.44 -11.45
C ARG A 119 -6.54 -17.78 -12.79
N VAL A 120 -7.09 -16.57 -12.72
CA VAL A 120 -7.45 -15.77 -13.90
C VAL A 120 -6.27 -14.93 -14.38
N CYS A 121 -5.87 -15.09 -15.65
CA CYS A 121 -4.80 -14.31 -16.27
C CYS A 121 -5.26 -12.91 -16.65
N ALA A 122 -4.54 -11.88 -16.20
CA ALA A 122 -4.91 -10.48 -16.46
C ALA A 122 -4.94 -10.12 -17.95
N THR A 123 -4.10 -10.79 -18.75
CA THR A 123 -4.03 -10.63 -20.21
C THR A 123 -5.06 -11.44 -20.97
N GLY A 124 -5.78 -12.35 -20.30
CA GLY A 124 -6.61 -13.37 -20.94
C GLY A 124 -5.82 -14.43 -21.70
N LEU A 125 -4.50 -14.54 -21.48
CA LEU A 125 -3.63 -15.50 -22.14
C LEU A 125 -3.04 -16.48 -21.13
N CYS A 126 -3.36 -17.76 -21.28
CA CYS A 126 -2.71 -18.87 -20.60
C CYS A 126 -1.90 -19.68 -21.61
N ALA A 127 -0.62 -19.93 -21.32
CA ALA A 127 0.21 -20.81 -22.13
C ALA A 127 1.03 -21.73 -21.22
N ALA A 128 0.89 -23.04 -21.42
CA ALA A 128 1.58 -24.07 -20.65
C ALA A 128 1.37 -23.91 -19.12
N GLY A 129 0.16 -23.51 -18.73
CA GLY A 129 -0.21 -23.31 -17.33
C GLY A 129 0.38 -22.07 -16.65
N VAL A 130 0.89 -21.13 -17.46
CA VAL A 130 1.40 -19.85 -17.00
C VAL A 130 0.67 -18.71 -17.73
N CYS A 131 0.26 -17.70 -16.97
CA CYS A 131 -0.32 -16.50 -17.55
C CYS A 131 0.76 -15.70 -18.30
N VAL A 132 0.48 -15.35 -19.56
CA VAL A 132 1.47 -14.73 -20.45
C VAL A 132 1.28 -13.23 -20.51
N GLY A 133 2.38 -12.49 -20.43
CA GLY A 133 2.35 -11.02 -20.50
C GLY A 133 1.80 -10.38 -19.23
N GLU A 134 1.76 -11.13 -18.12
CA GLU A 134 1.47 -10.52 -16.82
C GLU A 134 2.57 -9.52 -16.47
N VAL A 135 2.17 -8.46 -15.78
CA VAL A 135 3.12 -7.53 -15.17
C VAL A 135 3.76 -8.29 -14.00
N PRO A 136 5.09 -8.41 -13.92
CA PRO A 136 5.73 -9.03 -12.77
C PRO A 136 5.27 -8.35 -11.49
N GLY A 137 4.88 -9.12 -10.48
CA GLY A 137 4.72 -8.60 -9.13
C GLY A 137 6.08 -8.25 -8.53
N HIS A 138 6.10 -7.35 -7.56
CA HIS A 138 7.34 -6.86 -6.94
C HIS A 138 7.30 -7.02 -5.42
N VAL A 139 8.36 -7.55 -4.83
CA VAL A 139 8.59 -7.56 -3.38
C VAL A 139 9.77 -6.68 -3.08
N VAL A 140 9.58 -5.65 -2.24
CA VAL A 140 10.63 -4.74 -1.79
C VAL A 140 10.71 -4.78 -0.28
N MET A 141 11.77 -5.40 0.24
CA MET A 141 12.04 -5.46 1.67
C MET A 141 13.10 -4.41 2.02
N ILE A 142 12.77 -3.52 2.97
CA ILE A 142 13.57 -2.35 3.33
C ILE A 142 13.96 -2.44 4.81
N GLY A 143 15.26 -2.48 5.10
CA GLY A 143 15.85 -2.52 6.44
C GLY A 143 15.81 -1.18 7.17
N HIS A 144 14.76 -0.39 6.99
CA HIS A 144 14.53 0.87 7.70
C HIS A 144 13.12 0.85 8.31
N ASP A 145 13.03 1.12 9.62
CA ASP A 145 11.75 1.16 10.36
C ASP A 145 10.90 2.42 10.06
N TYR A 146 11.53 3.43 9.44
CA TYR A 146 11.01 4.77 9.19
C TYR A 146 10.55 5.57 10.42
N VAL A 147 10.86 5.11 11.64
CA VAL A 147 10.65 5.91 12.87
C VAL A 147 11.43 7.23 12.78
N ALA A 148 12.65 7.16 12.24
CA ALA A 148 13.37 8.30 11.68
C ALA A 148 13.73 8.02 10.22
N SER A 149 13.71 9.04 9.38
CA SER A 149 14.02 8.89 7.95
C SER A 149 14.58 10.18 7.37
N HIS A 150 15.36 10.04 6.29
CA HIS A 150 15.95 11.13 5.52
C HIS A 150 15.57 10.98 4.04
N ALA A 151 15.96 11.96 3.20
CA ALA A 151 15.57 11.99 1.79
C ALA A 151 15.88 10.69 1.04
N ALA A 152 17.08 10.11 1.17
CA ALA A 152 17.45 8.90 0.43
C ALA A 152 16.58 7.67 0.77
N SER A 153 16.31 7.36 2.06
CA SER A 153 15.40 6.26 2.41
C SER A 153 13.96 6.54 1.98
N VAL A 154 13.49 7.79 2.06
CA VAL A 154 12.17 8.17 1.53
C VAL A 154 12.09 8.00 0.00
N MET A 155 13.18 8.22 -0.74
CA MET A 155 13.24 7.94 -2.18
C MET A 155 13.13 6.44 -2.48
N VAL A 156 13.81 5.58 -1.72
CA VAL A 156 13.67 4.11 -1.85
C VAL A 156 12.20 3.69 -1.69
N LEU A 157 11.52 4.17 -0.64
CA LEU A 157 10.09 3.96 -0.44
C LEU A 157 9.25 4.48 -1.61
N GLY A 158 9.50 5.70 -2.05
CA GLY A 158 8.77 6.33 -3.15
C GLY A 158 8.90 5.57 -4.46
N ASN A 159 10.10 5.12 -4.79
CA ASN A 159 10.36 4.31 -5.97
C ASN A 159 9.65 2.96 -5.88
N ALA A 160 9.71 2.29 -4.73
CA ALA A 160 9.04 1.02 -4.50
C ALA A 160 7.52 1.12 -4.68
N VAL A 161 6.87 2.14 -4.12
CA VAL A 161 5.41 2.35 -4.31
C VAL A 161 5.07 2.69 -5.76
N ASN A 162 5.95 3.42 -6.46
CA ASN A 162 5.73 3.78 -7.86
C ASN A 162 5.88 2.62 -8.85
N LEU A 163 6.31 1.44 -8.41
CA LEU A 163 6.21 0.21 -9.20
C LEU A 163 4.75 -0.21 -9.44
N GLY A 164 3.82 0.15 -8.56
CA GLY A 164 2.40 -0.21 -8.70
C GLY A 164 1.79 0.39 -9.96
N VAL A 165 0.97 -0.35 -10.71
CA VAL A 165 0.51 0.06 -12.05
C VAL A 165 -0.79 0.89 -12.08
N GLY A 166 -1.48 1.07 -10.95
CA GLY A 166 -2.75 1.79 -10.87
C GLY A 166 -2.68 3.31 -11.14
N ALA A 167 -3.80 3.90 -11.55
CA ALA A 167 -3.95 5.35 -11.73
C ALA A 167 -5.29 5.83 -11.16
N PRO A 168 -5.34 6.33 -9.90
CA PRO A 168 -4.23 6.48 -8.95
C PRO A 168 -3.68 5.14 -8.46
N ILE A 169 -2.45 5.11 -7.95
CA ILE A 169 -1.88 3.93 -7.29
C ILE A 169 -2.62 3.71 -5.97
N ARG A 170 -3.30 2.58 -5.83
CA ARG A 170 -4.06 2.22 -4.61
C ARG A 170 -3.13 1.53 -3.64
N VAL A 171 -2.75 2.24 -2.59
CA VAL A 171 -1.78 1.81 -1.57
C VAL A 171 -2.52 1.37 -0.32
N GLY A 172 -2.47 0.08 0.00
CA GLY A 172 -2.98 -0.50 1.24
C GLY A 172 -1.89 -0.53 2.32
N ILE A 173 -2.05 0.24 3.39
CA ILE A 173 -1.13 0.24 4.53
C ILE A 173 -1.56 -0.77 5.57
N TYR A 174 -0.70 -1.74 5.87
CA TYR A 174 -0.86 -2.67 6.97
C TYR A 174 -0.08 -2.21 8.21
N ARG A 175 -0.82 -1.82 9.25
CA ARG A 175 -0.24 -1.40 10.55
C ARG A 175 0.09 -2.61 11.43
N GLY A 176 -0.82 -3.58 11.52
CA GLY A 176 -0.62 -4.81 12.29
C GLY A 176 -0.15 -4.59 13.73
N THR A 177 0.99 -5.17 14.08
CA THR A 177 1.63 -5.08 15.40
C THR A 177 2.64 -3.94 15.51
N ALA A 178 2.73 -3.07 14.50
CA ALA A 178 3.65 -1.95 14.51
C ALA A 178 3.44 -1.05 15.74
N SER A 179 4.55 -0.59 16.33
CA SER A 179 4.50 0.34 17.46
C SER A 179 3.90 1.69 17.04
N PRO A 180 3.37 2.50 17.98
CA PRO A 180 2.89 3.85 17.66
C PRO A 180 3.93 4.73 16.94
N ALA A 181 5.21 4.56 17.29
CA ALA A 181 6.31 5.27 16.64
C ALA A 181 6.52 4.81 15.19
N ALA A 182 6.48 3.50 14.93
CA ALA A 182 6.60 2.94 13.58
C ALA A 182 5.40 3.33 12.70
N ILE A 183 4.19 3.37 13.26
CA ILE A 183 3.00 3.87 12.55
C ILE A 183 3.18 5.33 12.16
N SER A 184 3.48 6.19 13.12
CA SER A 184 3.64 7.63 12.88
C SER A 184 4.78 7.93 11.90
N GLY A 185 5.94 7.30 12.08
CA GLY A 185 7.11 7.51 11.23
C GLY A 185 6.93 6.96 9.81
N GLY A 186 6.42 5.74 9.68
CA GLY A 186 6.15 5.10 8.39
C GLY A 186 5.12 5.87 7.55
N GLU A 187 4.04 6.35 8.17
CA GLU A 187 3.04 7.16 7.46
C GLU A 187 3.55 8.55 7.08
N GLN A 188 4.37 9.18 7.94
CA GLN A 188 5.05 10.43 7.58
C GLN A 188 6.06 10.23 6.44
N ALA A 189 6.77 9.10 6.39
CA ALA A 189 7.65 8.77 5.27
C ALA A 189 6.85 8.56 3.97
N LEU A 190 5.74 7.82 4.04
CA LEU A 190 4.86 7.60 2.90
C LEU A 190 4.24 8.91 2.40
N ALA A 191 3.81 9.80 3.29
CA ALA A 191 3.29 11.11 2.93
C ALA A 191 4.34 11.98 2.22
N ARG A 192 5.59 11.95 2.68
CA ARG A 192 6.70 12.65 2.02
C ARG A 192 6.99 12.05 0.65
N ALA A 193 7.08 10.73 0.53
CA ALA A 193 7.25 10.05 -0.75
C ALA A 193 6.11 10.38 -1.74
N ARG A 194 4.87 10.38 -1.26
CA ARG A 194 3.68 10.73 -2.04
C ARG A 194 3.74 12.17 -2.57
N SER A 195 4.17 13.13 -1.73
CA SER A 195 4.26 14.53 -2.14
C SER A 195 5.27 14.78 -3.27
N GLY A 196 6.32 13.95 -3.37
CA GLY A 196 7.29 14.00 -4.45
C GLY A 196 6.95 13.10 -5.64
N SER A 197 5.86 12.33 -5.57
CA SER A 197 5.51 11.36 -6.60
C SER A 197 4.90 12.04 -7.83
N PRO A 198 5.32 11.66 -9.06
CA PRO A 198 4.66 12.12 -10.29
C PRO A 198 3.27 11.49 -10.49
N ARG A 199 2.95 10.44 -9.74
CA ARG A 199 1.68 9.69 -9.83
C ARG A 199 0.86 9.89 -8.57
N ALA A 200 -0.44 10.11 -8.74
CA ALA A 200 -1.38 10.20 -7.63
C ALA A 200 -1.50 8.84 -6.92
N TRP A 201 -1.50 8.86 -5.58
CA TRP A 201 -1.73 7.68 -4.75
C TRP A 201 -3.08 7.83 -4.01
N ASP A 202 -3.89 6.77 -3.95
CA ASP A 202 -5.02 6.64 -3.00
C ASP A 202 -4.56 5.70 -1.88
N VAL A 203 -4.45 6.23 -0.67
CA VAL A 203 -3.85 5.51 0.47
C VAL A 203 -4.97 5.10 1.42
N ARG A 204 -5.09 3.80 1.68
CA ARG A 204 -6.12 3.21 2.54
C ARG A 204 -5.47 2.28 3.56
N GLN A 205 -6.15 2.07 4.68
CA GLN A 205 -5.73 1.03 5.62
C GLN A 205 -6.10 -0.35 5.07
N LEU A 206 -5.15 -1.28 5.17
CA LEU A 206 -5.33 -2.69 4.88
C LEU A 206 -5.55 -3.45 6.19
N ASP A 207 -6.59 -4.26 6.24
CA ASP A 207 -6.91 -5.08 7.40
C ASP A 207 -6.17 -6.42 7.37
N ALA A 208 -6.18 -7.13 8.49
CA ALA A 208 -5.49 -8.41 8.65
C ALA A 208 -6.02 -9.54 7.76
N THR A 209 -7.26 -9.43 7.25
CA THR A 209 -7.90 -10.42 6.37
C THR A 209 -7.70 -10.11 4.90
N LEU A 210 -7.01 -9.00 4.57
CA LEU A 210 -6.75 -8.58 3.19
C LEU A 210 -8.03 -8.36 2.37
N SER A 211 -9.11 -7.91 3.01
CA SER A 211 -10.45 -7.83 2.39
C SER A 211 -10.52 -6.92 1.15
N THR A 212 -9.61 -5.95 1.05
CA THR A 212 -9.52 -4.98 -0.05
C THR A 212 -8.37 -5.25 -1.02
N LEU A 213 -7.71 -6.41 -0.91
CA LEU A 213 -6.53 -6.73 -1.73
C LEU A 213 -6.84 -6.78 -3.23
N ALA A 214 -8.08 -7.15 -3.60
CA ALA A 214 -8.52 -7.20 -5.00
C ALA A 214 -8.48 -5.82 -5.70
N THR A 215 -8.62 -4.73 -4.94
CA THR A 215 -8.58 -3.36 -5.46
C THR A 215 -7.31 -2.61 -5.04
N THR A 216 -6.35 -3.29 -4.41
CA THR A 216 -5.07 -2.72 -4.01
C THR A 216 -4.04 -2.95 -5.13
N ASP A 217 -3.14 -2.00 -5.35
CA ASP A 217 -1.99 -2.12 -6.27
C ASP A 217 -0.68 -2.34 -5.51
N VAL A 218 -0.56 -1.70 -4.34
CA VAL A 218 0.64 -1.75 -3.48
C VAL A 218 0.24 -2.03 -2.05
N VAL A 219 0.80 -3.07 -1.44
CA VAL A 219 0.70 -3.33 0.00
C VAL A 219 1.95 -2.78 0.68
N VAL A 220 1.79 -1.87 1.63
CA VAL A 220 2.89 -1.36 2.47
C VAL A 220 2.71 -1.92 3.88
N ILE A 221 3.62 -2.80 4.29
CA ILE A 221 3.70 -3.35 5.65
C ILE A 221 4.64 -2.46 6.46
N LEU A 222 4.09 -1.77 7.46
CA LEU A 222 4.92 -1.01 8.39
C LEU A 222 5.78 -1.95 9.25
N ALA A 223 6.84 -1.44 9.88
CA ALA A 223 7.72 -2.26 10.70
C ALA A 223 6.94 -2.92 11.85
N GLN A 224 6.75 -4.24 11.76
CA GLN A 224 5.99 -5.01 12.73
C GLN A 224 6.75 -5.12 14.06
N GLY A 225 6.04 -5.45 15.14
CA GLY A 225 6.66 -5.66 16.45
C GLY A 225 7.47 -6.96 16.56
N PRO A 226 8.04 -7.26 17.75
CA PRO A 226 8.97 -8.38 17.95
C PRO A 226 8.33 -9.77 18.00
N ASP A 227 7.01 -9.88 17.85
CA ASP A 227 6.29 -11.16 17.89
C ASP A 227 6.40 -11.90 16.56
N ALA A 228 7.53 -12.57 16.35
CA ALA A 228 7.79 -13.36 15.15
C ALA A 228 6.75 -14.48 14.96
N ALA A 229 6.25 -15.10 16.03
CA ALA A 229 5.24 -16.16 15.92
C ALA A 229 3.92 -15.64 15.32
N ALA A 230 3.48 -14.45 15.73
CA ALA A 230 2.32 -13.80 15.15
C ALA A 230 2.55 -13.40 13.68
N SER A 231 3.74 -12.91 13.34
CA SER A 231 4.12 -12.55 11.97
C SER A 231 4.19 -13.77 11.04
N ILE A 232 4.79 -14.88 11.49
CA ILE A 232 4.83 -16.16 10.76
C ILE A 232 3.42 -16.68 10.52
N THR A 233 2.58 -16.71 11.55
CA THR A 233 1.19 -17.18 11.43
C THR A 233 0.41 -16.35 10.41
N ARG A 234 0.64 -15.03 10.40
CA ARG A 234 0.01 -14.12 9.45
C ARG A 234 0.54 -14.31 8.03
N GLY A 235 1.85 -14.43 7.87
CA GLY A 235 2.49 -14.71 6.57
C GLY A 235 1.94 -15.98 5.95
N ALA A 236 1.85 -17.07 6.72
CA ALA A 236 1.27 -18.33 6.27
C ALA A 236 -0.20 -18.17 5.81
N ALA A 237 -1.00 -17.39 6.55
CA ALA A 237 -2.38 -17.09 6.14
C ALA A 237 -2.47 -16.20 4.88
N TRP A 238 -1.45 -15.38 4.64
CA TRP A 238 -1.37 -14.44 3.51
C TRP A 238 -0.75 -15.04 2.25
N ALA A 239 -0.10 -16.21 2.33
CA ALA A 239 0.61 -16.84 1.22
C ALA A 239 -0.27 -16.98 -0.04
N GLY A 240 -1.48 -17.56 0.08
CA GLY A 240 -2.40 -17.71 -1.03
C GLY A 240 -2.89 -16.37 -1.63
N PRO A 241 -3.48 -15.47 -0.81
CA PRO A 241 -3.90 -14.14 -1.27
C PRO A 241 -2.78 -13.31 -1.90
N LEU A 242 -1.58 -13.33 -1.31
CA LEU A 242 -0.43 -12.59 -1.83
C LEU A 242 0.14 -13.23 -3.09
N ALA A 243 0.14 -14.55 -3.24
CA ALA A 243 0.50 -15.19 -4.52
C ALA A 243 -0.41 -14.72 -5.66
N GLY A 244 -1.72 -14.68 -5.44
CA GLY A 244 -2.67 -14.13 -6.42
C GLY A 244 -2.51 -12.63 -6.66
N PHE A 245 -2.09 -11.87 -5.64
CA PHE A 245 -1.77 -10.43 -5.76
C PHE A 245 -0.52 -10.17 -6.58
N MET A 246 0.53 -10.95 -6.34
CA MET A 246 1.78 -10.89 -7.09
C MET A 246 1.57 -11.28 -8.55
N GLY A 247 0.79 -12.33 -8.83
CA GLY A 247 0.50 -12.77 -10.20
C GLY A 247 -0.17 -11.69 -11.07
N ARG A 248 -0.97 -10.80 -10.47
CA ARG A 248 -1.58 -9.67 -11.19
C ARG A 248 -0.72 -8.39 -11.19
N GLY A 249 0.58 -8.48 -10.89
CA GLY A 249 1.49 -7.32 -10.86
C GLY A 249 1.43 -6.49 -9.58
N GLY A 250 0.94 -7.07 -8.48
CA GLY A 250 0.92 -6.42 -7.18
C GLY A 250 2.31 -6.16 -6.62
N VAL A 251 2.44 -5.10 -5.81
CA VAL A 251 3.70 -4.72 -5.16
C VAL A 251 3.57 -4.86 -3.65
N VAL A 252 4.46 -5.61 -3.01
CA VAL A 252 4.57 -5.71 -1.55
C VAL A 252 5.82 -4.97 -1.10
N VAL A 253 5.66 -3.94 -0.28
CA VAL A 253 6.76 -3.21 0.35
C VAL A 253 6.71 -3.46 1.85
N ALA A 254 7.80 -3.91 2.46
CA ALA A 254 7.86 -4.13 3.90
C ALA A 254 9.02 -3.37 4.54
N PHE A 255 8.73 -2.72 5.66
CA PHE A 255 9.72 -2.05 6.50
C PHE A 255 10.18 -3.00 7.59
N GLU A 256 11.46 -2.93 7.94
CA GLU A 256 12.01 -3.72 9.03
C GLU A 256 12.86 -2.85 9.96
N GLY A 257 12.78 -3.17 11.26
CA GLY A 257 13.61 -2.57 12.30
C GLY A 257 14.28 -3.65 13.16
N ALA A 258 15.20 -3.23 14.03
CA ALA A 258 16.03 -4.14 14.83
C ALA A 258 15.25 -5.10 15.73
N ALA A 259 14.02 -4.73 16.12
CA ALA A 259 13.13 -5.54 16.92
C ALA A 259 11.88 -6.00 16.15
N GLY A 260 11.85 -5.84 14.82
CA GLY A 260 10.70 -6.20 14.03
C GLY A 260 10.77 -7.59 13.42
N SER A 261 9.61 -8.03 12.93
CA SER A 261 9.39 -9.37 12.38
C SER A 261 8.66 -9.33 11.03
N SER A 262 8.78 -8.22 10.30
CA SER A 262 8.20 -8.09 8.96
C SER A 262 8.85 -9.08 7.99
N HIS A 263 10.15 -9.33 8.12
CA HIS A 263 10.87 -10.33 7.32
C HIS A 263 10.32 -11.75 7.55
N ASP A 264 9.98 -12.12 8.79
CA ASP A 264 9.37 -13.41 9.12
C ASP A 264 7.99 -13.57 8.45
N LEU A 265 7.20 -12.49 8.39
CA LEU A 265 5.91 -12.47 7.69
C LEU A 265 6.11 -12.71 6.19
N LEU A 266 7.07 -12.03 5.57
CA LEU A 266 7.35 -12.19 4.13
C LEU A 266 7.90 -13.59 3.80
N ASP A 267 8.76 -14.14 4.66
CA ASP A 267 9.30 -15.49 4.52
C ASP A 267 8.19 -16.54 4.64
N ALA A 268 7.34 -16.44 5.66
CA ALA A 268 6.21 -17.34 5.84
C ALA A 268 5.12 -17.18 4.76
N ALA A 269 5.05 -16.03 4.09
CA ALA A 269 4.21 -15.82 2.91
C ALA A 269 4.82 -16.37 1.61
N GLY A 270 6.07 -16.85 1.64
CA GLY A 270 6.79 -17.37 0.48
C GLY A 270 7.29 -16.28 -0.49
N LEU A 271 7.42 -15.04 -0.01
CA LEU A 271 7.77 -13.88 -0.85
C LEU A 271 9.28 -13.55 -0.85
N VAL A 272 9.98 -13.87 0.22
CA VAL A 272 11.44 -13.70 0.37
C VAL A 272 12.01 -14.90 1.12
N ALA A 273 13.33 -15.07 1.09
CA ALA A 273 14.04 -15.97 1.99
C ALA A 273 14.93 -15.12 2.90
N SER A 274 14.62 -15.04 4.19
CA SER A 274 15.40 -14.30 5.19
C SER A 274 15.45 -15.07 6.50
N THR A 275 16.64 -15.30 7.03
CA THR A 275 16.84 -16.09 8.26
C THR A 275 17.00 -15.22 9.51
N GLY A 276 16.92 -13.90 9.37
CA GLY A 276 17.05 -12.97 10.48
C GLY A 276 17.55 -11.60 10.05
N THR A 277 17.90 -10.78 11.03
CA THR A 277 18.40 -9.42 10.84
C THR A 277 19.64 -9.14 11.70
N VAL A 278 20.41 -8.15 11.28
CA VAL A 278 21.52 -7.58 12.06
C VAL A 278 21.33 -6.07 12.14
N THR A 279 21.49 -5.49 13.33
CA THR A 279 21.37 -4.03 13.50
C THR A 279 22.57 -3.32 12.85
N ILE A 280 22.28 -2.33 12.01
CA ILE A 280 23.28 -1.52 11.30
C ILE A 280 23.14 -0.02 11.57
N THR A 281 22.37 0.38 12.58
CA THR A 281 22.21 1.80 12.95
C THR A 281 23.55 2.50 13.09
N GLY A 282 23.71 3.63 12.39
CA GLY A 282 24.94 4.41 12.34
C GLY A 282 25.93 3.98 11.25
N ALA A 283 25.66 2.87 10.54
CA ALA A 283 26.42 2.46 9.37
C ALA A 283 26.04 3.27 8.11
N THR A 284 26.82 3.06 7.05
CA THR A 284 26.52 3.55 5.71
C THR A 284 25.88 2.46 4.87
N VAL A 285 24.88 2.82 4.08
CA VAL A 285 24.22 1.96 3.10
C VAL A 285 24.67 2.37 1.71
N THR A 286 25.16 1.42 0.93
CA THR A 286 25.64 1.60 -0.43
C THR A 286 24.65 1.01 -1.42
N VAL A 287 24.29 1.79 -2.44
CA VAL A 287 23.51 1.28 -3.58
C VAL A 287 24.41 0.40 -4.45
N VAL A 288 24.05 -0.87 -4.60
CA VAL A 288 24.76 -1.86 -5.43
C VAL A 288 24.02 -2.25 -6.71
N GLY A 289 22.72 -1.95 -6.77
CA GLY A 289 21.87 -2.14 -7.95
C GLY A 289 21.36 -0.83 -8.53
N ALA A 290 22.23 0.09 -8.96
CA ALA A 290 21.83 1.44 -9.38
C ALA A 290 20.91 1.50 -10.62
N ALA A 291 20.87 0.43 -11.43
CA ALA A 291 19.94 0.31 -12.56
C ALA A 291 18.55 -0.20 -12.14
N ASP A 292 18.40 -0.69 -10.91
CA ASP A 292 17.13 -1.14 -10.39
C ASP A 292 16.19 0.05 -10.16
N ALA A 293 14.92 -0.11 -10.54
CA ALA A 293 13.91 0.93 -10.43
C ALA A 293 13.75 1.45 -8.99
N VAL A 294 13.92 0.61 -7.97
CA VAL A 294 13.86 0.98 -6.55
C VAL A 294 15.00 1.95 -6.17
N MET A 295 16.12 1.93 -6.90
CA MET A 295 17.31 2.74 -6.63
C MET A 295 17.43 3.99 -7.50
N THR A 296 16.41 4.28 -8.32
CA THR A 296 16.39 5.45 -9.19
C THR A 296 16.62 6.73 -8.39
N ALA A 297 17.70 7.46 -8.73
CA ALA A 297 18.09 8.72 -8.11
C ALA A 297 18.33 8.68 -6.58
N VAL A 298 18.50 7.50 -5.98
CA VAL A 298 18.83 7.36 -4.56
C VAL A 298 20.31 7.73 -4.34
N PRO A 299 20.63 8.71 -3.47
CA PRO A 299 22.02 9.03 -3.11
C PRO A 299 22.76 7.82 -2.55
N SER A 300 24.04 7.65 -2.91
CA SER A 300 24.90 6.56 -2.44
C SER A 300 26.30 7.08 -2.09
N PRO A 301 26.87 6.71 -0.92
CA PRO A 301 26.20 6.03 0.18
C PRO A 301 25.21 6.96 0.92
N TYR A 302 24.32 6.38 1.73
CA TYR A 302 23.44 7.11 2.65
C TYR A 302 23.47 6.50 4.06
N ALA A 303 22.87 7.15 5.06
CA ALA A 303 23.00 6.75 6.47
C ALA A 303 21.91 5.74 6.91
N ALA A 304 22.31 4.69 7.64
CA ALA A 304 21.38 3.86 8.38
C ALA A 304 21.00 4.55 9.71
N VAL A 305 19.73 4.90 9.89
CA VAL A 305 19.23 5.65 11.06
C VAL A 305 18.23 4.84 11.89
N SER A 306 17.85 5.34 13.07
CA SER A 306 16.88 4.69 13.97
C SER A 306 17.25 3.25 14.32
N THR A 307 16.43 2.26 13.96
CA THR A 307 16.67 0.84 14.22
C THR A 307 16.93 0.07 12.92
N SER A 308 17.58 0.71 11.95
CA SER A 308 17.87 0.09 10.64
C SER A 308 18.63 -1.24 10.78
N VAL A 309 18.33 -2.16 9.87
CA VAL A 309 18.89 -3.51 9.83
C VAL A 309 19.44 -3.87 8.45
N GLY A 310 20.39 -4.79 8.44
CA GLY A 310 20.67 -5.66 7.30
C GLY A 310 19.98 -7.01 7.49
N PHE A 311 19.65 -7.69 6.39
CA PHE A 311 19.02 -8.99 6.38
C PHE A 311 20.05 -10.11 6.31
N LEU A 312 19.74 -11.26 6.90
CA LEU A 312 20.56 -12.46 6.89
C LEU A 312 19.92 -13.53 6.00
N GLY A 313 20.73 -14.34 5.32
CA GLY A 313 20.24 -15.47 4.51
C GLY A 313 19.60 -15.10 3.17
N VAL A 314 19.57 -13.81 2.81
CA VAL A 314 19.06 -13.34 1.51
C VAL A 314 20.09 -13.61 0.41
N GLY A 315 19.74 -14.44 -0.57
CA GLY A 315 20.64 -14.86 -1.67
C GLY A 315 20.48 -14.14 -3.01
N ALA A 316 19.46 -13.30 -3.17
CA ALA A 316 19.15 -12.63 -4.45
C ALA A 316 18.42 -11.30 -4.24
N GLY A 317 18.34 -10.49 -5.30
CA GLY A 317 17.58 -9.24 -5.30
C GLY A 317 18.20 -8.09 -4.50
N VAL A 318 19.49 -8.18 -4.13
CA VAL A 318 20.15 -7.15 -3.33
C VAL A 318 20.40 -5.90 -4.19
N VAL A 319 19.81 -4.78 -3.78
CA VAL A 319 19.94 -3.49 -4.50
C VAL A 319 20.64 -2.42 -3.67
N ALA A 320 20.71 -2.60 -2.34
CA ALA A 320 21.60 -1.86 -1.45
C ALA A 320 22.07 -2.73 -0.27
N ASP A 321 23.28 -2.51 0.22
CA ASP A 321 23.89 -3.23 1.35
C ASP A 321 24.68 -2.29 2.27
N ASP A 322 25.16 -2.80 3.41
CA ASP A 322 25.93 -2.05 4.41
C ASP A 322 27.46 -2.06 4.17
N GLY A 323 27.94 -2.61 3.05
CA GLY A 323 29.36 -2.83 2.77
C GLY A 323 30.03 -3.95 3.58
N ALA A 324 29.34 -4.53 4.56
CA ALA A 324 29.78 -5.71 5.32
C ALA A 324 29.11 -7.02 4.83
N GLY A 325 28.36 -6.94 3.73
CA GLY A 325 27.71 -8.08 3.09
C GLY A 325 26.30 -8.36 3.61
N HIS A 326 25.69 -7.43 4.34
CA HIS A 326 24.29 -7.54 4.76
C HIS A 326 23.38 -6.71 3.84
N PRO A 327 22.47 -7.33 3.07
CA PRO A 327 21.49 -6.62 2.27
C PRO A 327 20.63 -5.70 3.13
N VAL A 328 20.43 -4.45 2.71
CA VAL A 328 19.59 -3.46 3.40
C VAL A 328 18.31 -3.18 2.61
N VAL A 329 18.39 -3.22 1.28
CA VAL A 329 17.21 -3.16 0.42
C VAL A 329 17.27 -4.31 -0.57
N VAL A 330 16.18 -5.07 -0.60
CA VAL A 330 16.01 -6.25 -1.43
C VAL A 330 14.81 -6.02 -2.33
N HIS A 331 14.98 -6.21 -3.64
CA HIS A 331 13.93 -6.14 -4.65
C HIS A 331 13.88 -7.46 -5.43
N ILE A 332 12.75 -8.15 -5.36
CA ILE A 332 12.49 -9.43 -6.04
C ILE A 332 11.27 -9.27 -6.93
N THR A 333 11.33 -9.83 -8.14
CA THR A 333 10.20 -9.89 -9.06
C THR A 333 9.61 -11.29 -9.10
N SER A 334 8.28 -11.42 -9.12
CA SER A 334 7.65 -12.71 -9.42
C SER A 334 7.75 -12.99 -10.92
N ASN A 335 8.24 -14.18 -11.28
CA ASN A 335 8.13 -14.69 -12.65
C ASN A 335 6.75 -15.30 -12.91
#